data_AF-A0A4V1TAI4-F1
#
_entry.id   AF-A0A4V1TAI4-F1
#
_cell.length_a   1.000
_cell.length_b   1.000
_cell.length_c   1.000
_cell.angle_alpha   90.00
_cell.angle_beta   90.00
_cell.angle_gamma   90.00
#
_symmetry.space_group_name_H-M   'P 1'
#
loop_
_entity.id
_entity.type
_entity.pdbx_description
1 polymer ?
#
loop_
_entity_poly.entity_id
_entity_poly.type
_entity_poly.pdbx_seq_one_letter_code
_entity_poly.pdbx_strand_id
1 'polypeptide(L)'
;MIAEEHIRAHQAMTEAHVAGRAPMSRRSLIKPGVRVFMPQTGERIVQNSIYGEQDPVDGALKELRMFWARIPDFGIKEFAVFPVESGWVQVLKWSGTGEDGALWAAQEASAYETDANFDVTRIEIYSDTAQWMAVAAYATGSDPATFGVEDYFAAVAAA
;
A
#
# COMPACT_ATOMS: atom_id res chain seq x y z
N MET A 1 0.58 -2.65 26.24
CA MET A 1 1.77 -1.78 26.22
C MET A 1 2.61 -1.95 24.95
N ILE A 2 3.10 -3.14 24.58
CA ILE A 2 3.94 -3.31 23.35
C ILE A 2 3.16 -3.01 22.06
N ALA A 3 1.92 -3.51 21.92
CA ALA A 3 1.10 -3.28 20.73
C ALA A 3 0.79 -1.78 20.50
N GLU A 4 0.40 -1.05 21.55
CA GLU A 4 0.12 0.39 21.45
C GLU A 4 1.36 1.22 21.07
N GLU A 5 2.54 0.85 21.59
CA GLU A 5 3.80 1.49 21.24
C GLU A 5 4.12 1.32 19.76
N HIS A 6 3.94 0.10 19.22
CA HIS A 6 4.19 -0.17 17.81
C HIS A 6 3.15 0.45 16.88
N ILE A 7 1.87 0.51 17.29
CA ILE A 7 0.82 1.24 16.54
C ILE A 7 1.17 2.73 16.46
N ARG A 8 1.59 3.35 17.57
CA ARG A 8 2.04 4.74 17.56
C ARG A 8 3.29 4.94 16.71
N ALA A 9 4.22 3.99 16.73
CA ALA A 9 5.38 4.02 15.85
C ALA A 9 4.96 3.98 14.37
N HIS A 10 4.01 3.11 14.01
CA HIS A 10 3.44 3.05 12.66
C HIS A 10 2.75 4.35 12.24
N GLN A 11 1.90 4.91 13.10
CA GLN A 11 1.28 6.22 12.87
C GLN A 11 2.32 7.31 12.64
N ALA A 12 3.35 7.41 13.49
CA ALA A 12 4.41 8.40 13.34
C ALA A 12 5.22 8.22 12.04
N MET A 13 5.41 6.99 11.55
CA MET A 13 6.03 6.72 10.26
C MET A 13 5.17 7.20 9.10
N THR A 14 3.86 6.93 9.14
CA THR A 14 2.91 7.42 8.13
C THR A 14 2.87 8.94 8.12
N GLU A 15 2.80 9.60 9.28
CA GLU A 15 2.88 11.06 9.41
C GLU A 15 4.19 11.64 8.88
N ALA A 16 5.32 10.97 9.13
CA ALA A 16 6.61 11.36 8.57
C ALA A 16 6.58 11.32 7.04
N HIS A 17 6.06 10.23 6.46
CA HIS A 17 5.93 10.08 5.02
C HIS A 17 5.01 11.14 4.39
N VAL A 18 3.82 11.38 4.96
CA VAL A 18 2.89 12.45 4.53
C VAL A 18 3.57 13.81 4.55
N ALA A 19 4.43 14.06 5.54
CA ALA A 19 5.20 15.30 5.67
C ALA A 19 6.47 15.34 4.78
N GLY A 20 6.67 14.38 3.86
CA GLY A 20 7.83 14.32 2.98
C GLY A 20 9.15 13.95 3.68
N ARG A 21 9.07 13.36 4.88
CA ARG A 21 10.24 12.88 5.64
C ARG A 21 10.46 11.40 5.37
N ALA A 22 11.72 10.96 5.42
CA ALA A 22 12.06 9.55 5.27
C ALA A 22 11.36 8.70 6.35
N PRO A 23 10.73 7.57 5.99
CA PRO A 23 10.12 6.68 6.96
C PRO A 23 11.21 6.05 7.85
N MET A 24 11.07 6.16 9.17
CA MET A 24 12.02 5.61 10.14
C MET A 24 11.44 4.37 10.83
N SER A 25 11.41 3.22 10.16
CA SER A 25 11.35 1.94 10.89
C SER A 25 12.75 1.36 11.05
N ARG A 26 13.10 0.93 12.26
CA ARG A 26 14.33 0.13 12.50
C ARG A 26 14.15 -1.37 12.21
N ARG A 27 12.92 -1.84 11.98
CA ARG A 27 12.60 -3.27 11.79
C ARG A 27 11.37 -3.45 10.88
N SER A 28 11.46 -4.34 9.88
CA SER A 28 10.27 -4.77 9.14
C SER A 28 9.35 -5.60 10.03
N LEU A 29 8.06 -5.22 10.09
CA LEU A 29 6.99 -5.97 10.77
C LEU A 29 6.42 -7.09 9.89
N ILE A 30 6.59 -7.00 8.58
CA ILE A 30 6.14 -8.01 7.61
C ILE A 30 7.29 -9.00 7.39
N LYS A 31 7.03 -10.27 7.67
CA LYS A 31 8.00 -11.37 7.54
C LYS A 31 7.61 -12.32 6.39
N PRO A 32 8.56 -13.10 5.85
CA PRO A 32 8.23 -14.27 5.03
C PRO A 32 7.18 -15.15 5.70
N GLY A 33 6.18 -15.60 4.95
CA GLY A 33 5.11 -16.46 5.44
C GLY A 33 3.83 -15.72 5.87
N VAL A 34 3.76 -14.40 5.73
CA VAL A 34 2.53 -13.63 5.97
C VAL A 34 1.44 -14.03 4.99
N ARG A 35 0.22 -14.23 5.49
CA ARG A 35 -0.96 -14.43 4.66
C ARG A 35 -1.49 -13.08 4.20
N VAL A 36 -1.72 -12.93 2.91
CA VAL A 36 -2.32 -11.74 2.32
C VAL A 36 -3.61 -12.11 1.63
N PHE A 37 -4.69 -11.41 1.96
CA PHE A 37 -5.97 -11.51 1.29
C PHE A 37 -6.30 -10.19 0.60
N MET A 38 -6.71 -10.28 -0.66
CA MET A 38 -7.33 -9.19 -1.41
C MET A 38 -8.61 -9.74 -2.04
N PRO A 39 -9.77 -9.06 -1.97
CA PRO A 39 -10.98 -9.51 -2.66
C PRO A 39 -10.77 -9.79 -4.15
N GLN A 40 -9.87 -9.06 -4.80
CA GLN A 40 -9.58 -9.14 -6.23
C GLN A 40 -8.75 -10.37 -6.61
N THR A 41 -7.88 -10.87 -5.71
CA THR A 41 -6.92 -11.95 -6.03
C THR A 41 -7.02 -13.16 -5.11
N GLY A 42 -7.89 -13.13 -4.11
CA GLY A 42 -8.01 -14.17 -3.10
C GLY A 42 -6.86 -14.16 -2.08
N GLU A 43 -6.75 -15.28 -1.35
CA GLU A 43 -5.72 -15.48 -0.32
C GLU A 43 -4.43 -16.04 -0.93
N ARG A 44 -3.28 -15.50 -0.49
CA ARG A 44 -1.94 -15.99 -0.85
C ARG A 44 -0.98 -15.91 0.34
N ILE A 45 0.07 -16.72 0.30
CA ILE A 45 1.19 -16.61 1.25
C ILE A 45 2.30 -15.80 0.57
N VAL A 46 2.69 -14.70 1.19
CA VAL A 46 3.81 -13.89 0.75
C VAL A 46 5.10 -14.51 1.25
N GLN A 47 5.93 -14.98 0.32
CA GLN A 47 7.23 -15.56 0.65
C GLN A 47 8.29 -14.47 0.89
N ASN A 48 8.24 -13.36 0.15
CA ASN A 48 9.23 -12.28 0.26
C ASN A 48 8.56 -10.88 0.31
N SER A 49 7.82 -10.51 -0.73
CA SER A 49 7.01 -9.28 -0.82
C SER A 49 5.62 -9.56 -1.39
N ILE A 50 4.69 -8.60 -1.24
CA ILE A 50 3.35 -8.66 -1.86
C ILE A 50 3.45 -8.80 -3.40
N TYR A 51 4.55 -8.36 -4.00
CA TYR A 51 4.85 -8.36 -5.45
C TYR A 51 5.93 -9.39 -5.87
N GLY A 52 6.46 -10.20 -4.95
CA GLY A 52 7.38 -11.31 -5.25
C GLY A 52 8.88 -10.99 -5.20
N GLU A 53 9.28 -9.73 -4.98
CA GLU A 53 10.69 -9.33 -4.81
C GLU A 53 11.29 -9.86 -3.52
N GLN A 54 12.60 -10.10 -3.54
CA GLN A 54 13.38 -10.48 -2.35
C GLN A 54 13.39 -9.37 -1.28
N ASP A 55 13.33 -8.11 -1.69
CA ASP A 55 13.17 -6.97 -0.79
C ASP A 55 11.73 -6.42 -0.86
N PRO A 56 10.94 -6.46 0.22
CA PRO A 56 9.60 -5.91 0.25
C PRO A 56 9.54 -4.39 0.06
N VAL A 57 10.62 -3.67 0.36
CA VAL A 57 10.72 -2.22 0.10
C VAL A 57 10.82 -1.97 -1.40
N ASP A 58 11.55 -2.79 -2.14
CA ASP A 58 11.68 -2.65 -3.59
C ASP A 58 10.34 -2.86 -4.31
N GLY A 59 9.56 -3.85 -3.90
CA GLY A 59 8.23 -4.09 -4.49
C GLY A 59 7.28 -2.90 -4.32
N ALA A 60 7.17 -2.35 -3.10
CA ALA A 60 6.33 -1.17 -2.84
C ALA A 60 6.86 0.08 -3.58
N LEU A 61 8.18 0.22 -3.71
CA LEU A 61 8.76 1.32 -4.48
C LEU A 61 8.51 1.21 -5.98
N LYS A 62 8.43 0.01 -6.57
CA LYS A 62 8.10 -0.16 -7.99
C LYS A 62 6.70 0.34 -8.32
N GLU A 63 5.73 -0.05 -7.51
CA GLU A 63 4.35 0.41 -7.66
C GLU A 63 4.26 1.94 -7.55
N LEU A 64 4.96 2.55 -6.58
CA LEU A 64 5.00 4.01 -6.47
C LEU A 64 5.71 4.69 -7.66
N ARG A 65 6.79 4.09 -8.18
CA ARG A 65 7.47 4.59 -9.39
C ARG A 65 6.55 4.59 -10.60
N MET A 66 5.69 3.58 -10.75
CA MET A 66 4.68 3.56 -11.80
C MET A 66 3.77 4.79 -11.70
N PHE A 67 3.24 5.11 -10.52
CA PHE A 67 2.40 6.29 -10.34
C PHE A 67 3.15 7.61 -10.54
N TRP A 68 4.36 7.73 -10.00
CA TRP A 68 5.19 8.92 -10.12
C TRP A 68 5.62 9.25 -11.55
N ALA A 69 5.45 8.33 -12.49
CA ALA A 69 5.70 8.60 -13.90
C ALA A 69 4.85 9.76 -14.45
N ARG A 70 3.61 9.92 -13.97
CA ARG A 70 2.70 11.00 -14.42
C ARG A 70 1.93 11.70 -13.29
N ILE A 71 2.12 11.26 -12.05
CA ILE A 71 1.55 11.89 -10.85
C ILE A 71 2.69 12.07 -9.82
N PRO A 72 3.56 13.08 -10.00
CA PRO A 72 4.84 13.17 -9.27
C PRO A 72 4.71 13.28 -7.75
N ASP A 73 3.58 13.76 -7.25
CA ASP A 73 3.30 13.93 -5.83
C ASP A 73 2.35 12.84 -5.28
N PHE A 74 2.09 11.76 -6.03
CA PHE A 74 1.22 10.67 -5.60
C PHE A 74 1.72 10.03 -4.31
N GLY A 75 0.82 9.86 -3.34
CA GLY A 75 1.14 9.24 -2.06
C GLY A 75 -0.03 9.32 -1.09
N ILE A 76 0.18 8.82 0.13
CA ILE A 76 -0.82 8.92 1.20
C ILE A 76 -0.96 10.40 1.59
N LYS A 77 -2.18 10.94 1.53
CA LYS A 77 -2.50 12.32 1.96
C LYS A 77 -3.31 12.38 3.24
N GLU A 78 -4.18 11.39 3.44
CA GLU A 78 -4.92 11.21 4.68
C GLU A 78 -4.81 9.76 5.13
N PHE A 79 -4.75 9.56 6.44
CA PHE A 79 -4.75 8.24 7.03
C PHE A 79 -5.49 8.24 8.37
N ALA A 80 -6.05 7.10 8.72
CA ALA A 80 -6.56 6.82 10.05
C ALA A 80 -6.13 5.40 10.45
N VAL A 81 -5.72 5.22 11.71
CA VAL A 81 -5.30 3.91 12.25
C VAL A 81 -6.13 3.62 13.49
N PHE A 82 -6.75 2.45 13.50
CA PHE A 82 -7.66 1.97 14.53
C PHE A 82 -7.06 0.70 15.16
N PRO A 83 -6.71 0.73 16.46
CA PRO A 83 -6.27 -0.48 17.15
C PRO A 83 -7.45 -1.47 17.25
N VAL A 84 -7.16 -2.76 17.09
CA VAL A 84 -8.10 -3.86 17.34
C VAL A 84 -7.39 -4.95 18.15
N GLU A 85 -8.13 -5.90 18.73
CA GLU A 85 -7.55 -6.92 19.62
C GLU A 85 -6.41 -7.72 18.96
N SER A 86 -6.56 -8.08 17.68
CA SER A 86 -5.59 -8.87 16.93
C SER A 86 -4.48 -8.05 16.26
N GLY A 87 -4.53 -6.71 16.30
CA GLY A 87 -3.59 -5.84 15.60
C GLY A 87 -4.16 -4.44 15.34
N TRP A 88 -4.25 -4.05 14.07
CA TRP A 88 -4.82 -2.74 13.71
C TRP A 88 -5.49 -2.75 12.34
N VAL A 89 -6.39 -1.81 12.12
CA VAL A 89 -6.93 -1.46 10.81
C VAL A 89 -6.42 -0.08 10.45
N GLN A 90 -6.04 0.13 9.20
CA GLN A 90 -5.74 1.44 8.66
C GLN A 90 -6.67 1.75 7.49
N VAL A 91 -7.02 3.02 7.35
CA VAL A 91 -7.71 3.56 6.18
C VAL A 91 -6.80 4.61 5.59
N LEU A 92 -6.45 4.46 4.31
CA LEU A 92 -5.53 5.30 3.57
C LEU A 92 -6.27 5.98 2.42
N LYS A 93 -6.07 7.29 2.28
CA LYS A 93 -6.43 8.01 1.07
C LYS A 93 -5.15 8.40 0.34
N TRP A 94 -5.00 7.84 -0.84
CA TRP A 94 -3.93 8.12 -1.77
C TRP A 94 -4.41 9.19 -2.73
N SER A 95 -3.59 10.20 -2.98
CA SER A 95 -3.85 11.11 -4.08
C SER A 95 -2.62 11.84 -4.57
N GLY A 96 -2.73 12.45 -5.73
CA GLY A 96 -1.73 13.34 -6.32
C GLY A 96 -2.32 14.14 -7.48
N THR A 97 -1.57 15.13 -7.93
CA THR A 97 -1.90 15.98 -9.06
C THR A 97 -1.18 15.45 -10.30
N GLY A 98 -1.95 15.07 -11.31
CA GLY A 98 -1.40 14.64 -12.59
C GLY A 98 -0.71 15.77 -13.34
N GLU A 99 0.09 15.43 -14.34
CA GLU A 99 0.68 16.40 -15.28
C GLU A 99 -0.37 17.23 -16.03
N ASP A 100 -1.59 16.71 -16.16
CA ASP A 100 -2.77 17.40 -16.70
C ASP A 100 -3.45 18.34 -15.70
N GLY A 101 -2.94 18.43 -14.46
CA GLY A 101 -3.50 19.23 -13.38
C GLY A 101 -4.73 18.62 -12.69
N ALA A 102 -5.17 17.43 -13.10
CA ALA A 102 -6.30 16.74 -12.47
C ALA A 102 -5.87 16.07 -11.16
N LEU A 103 -6.78 16.02 -10.19
CA LEU A 103 -6.58 15.26 -8.95
C LEU A 103 -6.92 13.79 -9.21
N TRP A 104 -5.94 12.92 -8.99
CA TRP A 104 -6.08 11.47 -9.05
C TRP A 104 -6.05 10.92 -7.63
N ALA A 105 -7.05 10.11 -7.27
CA ALA A 105 -7.20 9.61 -5.91
C ALA A 105 -7.70 8.16 -5.87
N ALA A 106 -7.24 7.43 -4.85
CA ALA A 106 -7.68 6.07 -4.56
C ALA A 106 -7.76 5.85 -3.04
N GLN A 107 -8.63 4.93 -2.64
CA GLN A 107 -8.82 4.55 -1.24
C GLN A 107 -8.47 3.09 -1.01
N GLU A 108 -7.89 2.83 0.16
CA GLU A 108 -7.57 1.51 0.65
C GLU A 108 -7.88 1.43 2.14
N ALA A 109 -8.47 0.33 2.58
CA ALA A 109 -8.46 -0.08 3.97
C ALA A 109 -7.66 -1.37 4.09
N SER A 110 -6.72 -1.42 5.01
CA SER A 110 -5.93 -2.62 5.28
C SER A 110 -6.02 -3.03 6.74
N ALA A 111 -6.33 -4.30 7.00
CA ALA A 111 -6.39 -4.90 8.33
C ALA A 111 -5.17 -5.79 8.55
N TYR A 112 -4.52 -5.63 9.69
CA TYR A 112 -3.31 -6.33 10.07
C TYR A 112 -3.56 -7.14 11.33
N GLU A 113 -3.27 -8.44 11.27
CA GLU A 113 -3.18 -9.30 12.44
C GLU A 113 -1.71 -9.50 12.82
N THR A 114 -1.47 -9.59 14.12
CA THR A 114 -0.13 -9.73 14.70
C THR A 114 -0.03 -10.88 15.68
N ASP A 115 1.18 -11.41 15.86
CA ASP A 115 1.49 -12.35 16.93
C ASP A 115 1.81 -11.65 18.26
N ALA A 116 2.20 -12.43 19.28
CA ALA A 116 2.59 -11.90 20.59
C ALA A 116 3.85 -11.00 20.57
N ASN A 117 4.67 -11.07 19.51
CA ASN A 117 5.84 -10.22 19.30
C ASN A 117 5.52 -8.98 18.46
N PHE A 118 4.25 -8.81 18.08
CA PHE A 118 3.77 -7.79 17.15
C PHE A 118 4.35 -7.92 15.73
N ASP A 119 4.79 -9.13 15.34
CA ASP A 119 5.08 -9.43 13.94
C ASP A 119 3.76 -9.66 13.21
N VAL A 120 3.63 -9.09 12.00
CA VAL A 120 2.43 -9.27 11.18
C VAL A 120 2.34 -10.73 10.76
N THR A 121 1.16 -11.32 10.92
CA THR A 121 0.85 -12.70 10.52
C THR A 121 -0.19 -12.77 9.40
N ARG A 122 -1.03 -11.75 9.28
CA ARG A 122 -2.04 -11.59 8.23
C ARG A 122 -2.20 -10.14 7.82
N ILE A 123 -2.41 -9.91 6.53
CA ILE A 123 -2.84 -8.63 5.97
C ILE A 123 -4.10 -8.89 5.11
N GLU A 124 -5.14 -8.11 5.32
CA GLU A 124 -6.28 -8.03 4.41
C GLU A 124 -6.30 -6.63 3.79
N ILE A 125 -6.41 -6.55 2.47
CA ILE A 125 -6.38 -5.28 1.72
C ILE A 125 -7.69 -5.15 0.97
N TYR A 126 -8.43 -4.09 1.28
CA TYR A 126 -9.70 -3.73 0.69
C TYR A 126 -9.56 -2.40 -0.04
N SER A 127 -9.59 -2.46 -1.37
CA SER A 127 -9.36 -1.31 -2.22
C SER A 127 -10.53 -1.09 -3.15
N ASP A 128 -10.85 0.17 -3.44
CA ASP A 128 -11.77 0.48 -4.54
C ASP A 128 -11.06 0.21 -5.87
N THR A 129 -11.32 -0.97 -6.45
CA THR A 129 -10.67 -1.42 -7.68
C THR A 129 -10.84 -0.41 -8.82
N ALA A 130 -12.01 0.22 -8.94
CA ALA A 130 -12.26 1.16 -10.03
C ALA A 130 -11.38 2.41 -9.89
N GLN A 131 -11.24 2.93 -8.67
CA GLN A 131 -10.34 4.06 -8.40
C GLN A 131 -8.89 3.69 -8.70
N TRP A 132 -8.40 2.55 -8.21
CA TRP A 132 -7.03 2.11 -8.43
C TRP A 132 -6.71 1.86 -9.91
N MET A 133 -7.62 1.22 -10.65
CA MET A 133 -7.43 1.02 -12.09
C MET A 133 -7.44 2.34 -12.85
N ALA A 134 -8.28 3.31 -12.48
CA ALA A 134 -8.29 4.62 -13.12
C ALA A 134 -6.97 5.39 -12.89
N VAL A 135 -6.45 5.40 -11.66
CA VAL A 135 -5.15 6.01 -11.34
C VAL A 135 -4.02 5.33 -12.10
N ALA A 136 -3.99 4.00 -12.13
CA ALA A 136 -2.96 3.24 -12.82
C ALA A 136 -3.02 3.39 -14.34
N ALA A 137 -4.22 3.40 -14.92
CA ALA A 137 -4.41 3.64 -16.34
C ALA A 137 -3.88 5.02 -16.74
N TYR A 138 -4.21 6.06 -15.98
CA TYR A 138 -3.64 7.39 -16.20
C TYR A 138 -2.12 7.40 -16.12
N ALA A 139 -1.56 6.82 -15.04
CA ALA A 139 -0.13 6.78 -14.79
C ALA A 139 0.64 6.08 -15.91
N THR A 140 0.05 5.04 -16.51
CA THR A 140 0.66 4.28 -17.62
C THR A 140 0.32 4.83 -19.00
N GLY A 141 -0.52 5.87 -19.09
CA GLY A 141 -0.98 6.41 -20.38
C GLY A 141 -1.98 5.50 -21.11
N SER A 142 -2.60 4.58 -20.39
CA SER A 142 -3.60 3.63 -20.88
C SER A 142 -5.03 4.18 -20.74
N ASP A 143 -5.98 3.56 -21.44
CA ASP A 143 -7.41 3.88 -21.32
C ASP A 143 -8.03 3.22 -20.07
N PRO A 144 -8.56 3.98 -19.10
CA PRO A 144 -9.23 3.44 -17.92
C PRO A 144 -10.41 2.50 -18.23
N ALA A 145 -11.05 2.63 -19.40
CA ALA A 145 -12.16 1.77 -19.78
C ALA A 145 -11.74 0.34 -20.11
N THR A 146 -10.48 0.13 -20.46
CA THR A 146 -9.93 -1.19 -20.84
C THR A 146 -8.85 -1.68 -19.88
N PHE A 147 -8.35 -0.84 -18.98
CA PHE A 147 -7.28 -1.17 -18.04
C PHE A 147 -7.81 -2.00 -16.87
N GLY A 148 -7.39 -3.26 -16.78
CA GLY A 148 -7.81 -4.22 -15.77
C GLY A 148 -6.74 -4.56 -14.74
N VAL A 149 -7.13 -5.45 -13.82
CA VAL A 149 -6.25 -5.94 -12.74
C VAL A 149 -5.00 -6.65 -13.28
N GLU A 150 -5.10 -7.34 -14.41
CA GLU A 150 -3.95 -7.99 -15.04
C GLU A 150 -2.96 -6.96 -15.60
N ASP A 151 -3.46 -5.90 -16.26
CA ASP A 151 -2.64 -4.80 -16.77
C ASP A 151 -1.94 -4.06 -15.64
N TYR A 152 -2.64 -3.89 -14.51
CA TYR A 152 -2.07 -3.31 -13.30
C TYR A 152 -0.83 -4.05 -12.82
N PHE A 153 -0.94 -5.37 -12.62
CA PHE A 153 0.19 -6.16 -12.15
C PHE A 153 1.32 -6.22 -13.19
N ALA A 154 1.00 -6.23 -14.48
CA ALA A 154 2.00 -6.15 -15.54
C ALA A 154 2.74 -4.80 -15.53
N ALA A 155 2.04 -3.69 -15.31
CA ALA A 155 2.62 -2.36 -15.23
C ALA A 155 3.50 -2.18 -14.00
N VAL A 156 3.06 -2.65 -12.83
CA VAL A 156 3.86 -2.65 -11.60
C VAL A 156 5.15 -3.47 -11.77
N ALA A 157 5.08 -4.60 -12.47
CA ALA A 157 6.25 -5.44 -12.75
C ALA A 157 7.26 -4.78 -13.70
N ALA A 158 6.83 -3.82 -14.53
CA ALA A 158 7.65 -3.14 -15.52
C ALA A 158 8.31 -1.83 -15.03
N ALA A 159 7.93 -1.33 -13.85
CA ALA A 159 8.43 -0.09 -13.23
C ALA A 159 9.71 -0.30 -12.39
#